data_AF-A0A939H5L1-F1
#
_entry.id   AF-A0A939H5L1-F1
#
_cell.length_a   1.000
_cell.length_b   1.000
_cell.length_c   1.000
_cell.angle_alpha   90.00
_cell.angle_beta   90.00
_cell.angle_gamma   90.00
#
_symmetry.space_group_name_H-M   'P 1'
#
loop_
_entity.id
_entity.type
_entity.pdbx_description
1 polymer ?
#
loop_
_entity_poly.entity_id
_entity_poly.type
_entity_poly.pdbx_seq_one_letter_code
_entity_poly.pdbx_strand_id
1 'polypeptide(L)'
;MQYMDVFLQKFGITRYDVHKRTGISQQTLSSANKKDPETYSGKILTALSQATGISPGDVLDALIRIKNKDEVFIVRNWEELKIALKARKPEFHVIGEFTEIMKEVKSGQLSDTARMGTELGTGGGVGLIESLYYFVHRQLSGGNKEEEKIKDQVSKLYHIILLDEHTVALRLRSLSY
;
A
#
# COMPACT_ATOMS: atom_id res chain seq x y z
N MET A 1 10.17 3.45 7.25
CA MET A 1 8.76 3.58 6.80
C MET A 1 8.66 4.66 5.72
N GLN A 2 7.56 4.73 4.96
CA GLN A 2 7.38 5.66 3.83
C GLN A 2 6.47 6.85 4.21
N TYR A 3 6.88 7.65 5.19
CA TYR A 3 6.06 8.72 5.79
C TYR A 3 5.65 9.83 4.82
N MET A 4 6.48 10.14 3.81
CA MET A 4 6.14 11.13 2.79
C MET A 4 4.91 10.71 2.00
N ASP A 5 4.77 9.43 1.68
CA ASP A 5 3.61 8.96 0.93
C ASP A 5 2.33 8.99 1.77
N VAL A 6 2.43 8.75 3.09
CA VAL A 6 1.30 8.92 4.02
C VAL A 6 0.90 10.40 4.11
N PHE A 7 1.89 11.30 4.20
CA PHE A 7 1.66 12.74 4.19
C PHE A 7 0.95 13.17 2.91
N LEU A 8 1.48 12.81 1.74
CA LEU A 8 0.92 13.19 0.44
C LEU A 8 -0.50 12.65 0.24
N GLN A 9 -0.79 11.45 0.75
CA GLN A 9 -2.14 10.88 0.72
C GLN A 9 -3.17 11.78 1.42
N LYS A 10 -2.81 12.47 2.51
CA LYS A 10 -3.73 13.40 3.21
C LYS A 10 -4.16 14.58 2.34
N PHE A 11 -3.39 14.89 1.30
CA PHE A 11 -3.67 15.94 0.33
C PHE A 11 -4.21 15.40 -1.00
N GLY A 12 -4.44 14.09 -1.10
CA GLY A 12 -4.92 13.44 -2.33
C GLY A 12 -3.94 13.54 -3.50
N ILE A 13 -2.63 13.68 -3.22
CA ILE A 13 -1.59 13.80 -4.24
C ILE A 13 -0.54 12.71 -4.08
N THR A 14 0.28 12.55 -5.12
CA THR A 14 1.36 11.58 -5.17
C THR A 14 2.70 12.28 -5.40
N ARG A 15 3.81 11.53 -5.27
CA ARG A 15 5.14 12.05 -5.65
C ARG A 15 5.23 12.44 -7.12
N TYR A 16 4.40 11.86 -7.99
CA TYR A 16 4.29 12.29 -9.39
C TYR A 16 3.74 13.72 -9.48
N ASP A 17 2.73 14.04 -8.70
CA ASP A 17 2.14 15.40 -8.67
C ASP A 17 3.12 16.41 -8.10
N VAL A 18 3.87 16.04 -7.05
CA VAL A 18 4.96 16.88 -6.51
C VAL A 18 6.00 17.16 -7.60
N HIS A 19 6.40 16.13 -8.35
CA HIS A 19 7.32 16.28 -9.48
C HIS A 19 6.77 17.24 -10.54
N LYS A 20 5.49 17.09 -10.93
CA LYS A 20 4.84 17.96 -11.91
C LYS A 20 4.75 19.42 -11.45
N ARG A 21 4.52 19.65 -10.16
CA ARG A 21 4.37 21.01 -9.59
C ARG A 21 5.69 21.71 -9.31
N THR A 22 6.76 20.97 -8.99
CA THR A 22 8.00 21.55 -8.44
C THR A 22 9.25 21.25 -9.26
N GLY A 23 9.18 20.33 -10.22
CA GLY A 23 10.32 19.87 -11.00
C GLY A 23 11.27 18.92 -10.26
N ILE A 24 11.09 18.67 -8.95
CA ILE A 24 11.92 17.68 -8.24
C ILE A 24 11.66 16.29 -8.81
N SER A 25 12.71 15.54 -9.13
CA SER A 25 12.57 14.20 -9.70
C SER A 25 11.89 13.23 -8.72
N GLN A 26 11.05 12.34 -9.25
CA GLN A 26 10.44 11.27 -8.45
C GLN A 26 11.48 10.36 -7.80
N GLN A 27 12.65 10.19 -8.42
CA GLN A 27 13.77 9.42 -7.86
C GLN A 27 14.32 10.10 -6.60
N THR A 28 14.50 11.42 -6.63
CA THR A 28 14.93 12.19 -5.46
C THR A 28 13.91 12.08 -4.32
N LEU A 29 12.62 12.23 -4.62
CA LEU A 29 11.54 12.06 -3.63
C LEU A 29 11.51 10.63 -3.07
N SER A 30 11.73 9.62 -3.92
CA SER A 30 11.81 8.21 -3.52
C SER A 30 12.96 7.93 -2.57
N SER A 31 14.14 8.49 -2.86
CA SER A 31 15.32 8.36 -2.00
C SER A 31 15.15 9.07 -0.66
N ALA A 32 14.50 10.25 -0.64
CA ALA A 32 14.18 10.94 0.60
C ALA A 32 13.15 10.17 1.43
N ASN A 33 12.09 9.62 0.81
CA ASN A 33 11.03 8.88 1.49
C ASN A 33 11.49 7.59 2.21
N LYS A 34 12.71 7.12 1.93
CA LYS A 34 13.32 5.97 2.65
C LYS A 34 14.02 6.38 3.95
N LYS A 35 14.20 7.68 4.18
CA LYS A 35 14.92 8.24 5.31
C LYS A 35 13.97 8.81 6.37
N ASP A 36 14.54 9.12 7.53
CA ASP A 36 13.84 9.82 8.60
C ASP A 36 13.43 11.24 8.14
N PRO A 37 12.18 11.68 8.37
CA PRO A 37 11.71 13.02 8.01
C PRO A 37 12.58 14.16 8.55
N GLU A 38 13.17 13.99 9.74
CA GLU A 38 14.05 15.00 10.35
C GLU A 38 15.34 15.21 9.54
N THR A 39 15.69 14.27 8.67
CA THR A 39 16.86 14.35 7.78
C THR A 39 16.53 14.90 6.39
N TYR A 40 15.27 15.30 6.14
CA TYR A 40 14.87 15.82 4.84
C TYR A 40 15.55 17.16 4.60
N SER A 41 16.15 17.32 3.42
CA SER A 41 16.76 18.59 3.07
C SER A 41 15.70 19.68 2.91
N GLY A 42 16.09 20.94 3.14
CA GLY A 42 15.20 22.09 2.92
C GLY A 42 14.57 22.08 1.53
N LYS A 43 15.32 21.65 0.50
CA LYS A 43 14.80 21.48 -0.87
C LYS A 43 13.60 20.52 -0.97
N ILE A 44 13.62 19.40 -0.24
CA ILE A 44 12.49 18.46 -0.20
C ILE A 44 11.30 19.07 0.52
N LEU A 45 11.53 19.70 1.68
CA LEU A 45 10.48 20.35 2.46
C LEU A 45 9.82 21.49 1.67
N THR A 46 10.61 22.30 0.96
CA THR A 46 10.11 23.36 0.06
C THR A 46 9.27 22.79 -1.07
N ALA A 47 9.68 21.69 -1.69
CA ALA A 47 8.88 21.09 -2.77
C ALA A 47 7.55 20.49 -2.26
N LEU A 48 7.58 19.83 -1.12
CA LEU A 48 6.35 19.33 -0.49
C LEU A 48 5.42 20.49 -0.12
N SER A 49 5.98 21.58 0.43
CA SER A 49 5.28 22.81 0.76
C SER A 49 4.62 23.43 -0.49
N GLN A 50 5.36 23.59 -1.58
CA GLN A 50 4.82 24.09 -2.85
C GLN A 50 3.71 23.19 -3.41
N ALA A 51 3.84 21.87 -3.25
CA ALA A 51 2.84 20.95 -3.75
C ALA A 51 1.56 20.91 -2.90
N THR A 52 1.65 21.19 -1.60
CA THR A 52 0.53 21.05 -0.64
C THR A 52 -0.08 22.37 -0.18
N GLY A 53 0.62 23.49 -0.40
CA GLY A 53 0.16 24.83 -0.01
C GLY A 53 0.37 25.19 1.47
N ILE A 54 1.03 24.33 2.26
CA ILE A 54 1.38 24.62 3.67
C ILE A 54 2.86 25.01 3.80
N SER A 55 3.29 25.58 4.93
CA SER A 55 4.68 26.01 5.10
C SER A 55 5.66 24.82 5.20
N PRO A 56 6.96 24.99 4.86
CA PRO A 56 7.94 23.92 5.04
C PRO A 56 8.08 23.43 6.49
N GLY A 57 7.83 24.31 7.47
CA GLY A 57 7.78 23.94 8.90
C GLY A 57 6.59 23.02 9.19
N ASP A 58 5.39 23.40 8.72
CA ASP A 58 4.18 22.58 8.88
C ASP A 58 4.31 21.21 8.19
N VAL A 59 5.00 21.15 7.04
CA VAL A 59 5.34 19.88 6.37
C VAL A 59 6.17 18.99 7.29
N LEU A 60 7.24 19.53 7.88
CA LEU A 60 8.12 18.78 8.75
C LEU A 60 7.37 18.31 10.01
N ASP A 61 6.60 19.19 10.64
CA ASP A 61 5.79 18.88 11.81
C ASP A 61 4.76 17.78 11.52
N ALA A 62 4.10 17.84 10.36
CA ALA A 62 3.16 16.82 9.94
C ALA A 62 3.85 15.46 9.71
N LEU A 63 5.03 15.45 9.10
CA LEU A 63 5.81 14.22 8.88
C LEU A 63 6.30 13.61 10.20
N ILE A 64 6.79 14.42 11.13
CA ILE A 64 7.20 13.97 12.47
C ILE A 64 5.99 13.41 13.22
N ARG A 65 4.83 14.06 13.13
CA ARG A 65 3.59 13.55 13.73
C ARG A 65 3.16 12.19 13.17
N ILE A 66 3.23 12.03 11.85
CA ILE A 66 2.95 10.76 11.16
C ILE A 66 3.90 9.67 11.66
N LYS A 67 5.20 9.97 11.77
CA LYS A 67 6.21 9.07 12.34
C LYS A 67 5.88 8.69 13.79
N ASN A 68 5.63 9.67 14.66
CA ASN A 68 5.43 9.42 16.09
C ASN A 68 4.14 8.69 16.43
N LYS A 69 3.14 8.76 15.55
CA LYS A 69 1.87 8.05 15.69
C LYS A 69 1.85 6.70 14.96
N ASP A 70 2.97 6.31 14.34
CA ASP A 70 3.07 5.13 13.47
C ASP A 70 1.95 5.07 12.42
N GLU A 71 1.57 6.24 11.88
CA GLU A 71 0.52 6.31 10.86
C GLU A 71 0.98 5.59 9.59
N VAL A 72 0.15 4.65 9.14
CA VAL A 72 0.42 3.85 7.94
C VAL A 72 -0.37 4.35 6.74
N PHE A 73 0.06 3.94 5.56
CA PHE A 73 -0.66 4.23 4.33
C PHE A 73 -2.00 3.50 4.32
N ILE A 74 -3.07 4.21 3.98
CA ILE A 74 -4.42 3.65 3.94
C ILE A 74 -4.77 3.31 2.49
N VAL A 75 -5.46 2.20 2.25
CA VAL A 75 -5.95 1.82 0.93
C VAL A 75 -7.46 1.78 0.99
N ARG A 76 -8.08 2.74 0.30
CA ARG A 76 -9.53 2.92 0.17
C ARG A 76 -10.03 2.59 -1.22
N ASN A 77 -9.14 2.60 -2.21
CA ASN A 77 -9.48 2.36 -3.60
C ASN A 77 -8.35 1.64 -4.35
N TRP A 78 -8.64 1.32 -5.61
CA TRP A 78 -7.74 0.56 -6.47
C TRP A 78 -6.43 1.28 -6.80
N GLU A 79 -6.47 2.58 -7.03
CA GLU A 79 -5.28 3.36 -7.35
C GLU A 79 -4.32 3.42 -6.15
N GLU A 80 -4.85 3.58 -4.94
CA GLU A 80 -4.07 3.52 -3.70
C GLU A 80 -3.45 2.13 -3.49
N LEU A 81 -4.17 1.06 -3.82
CA LEU A 81 -3.62 -0.30 -3.76
C LEU A 81 -2.47 -0.47 -4.76
N LYS A 82 -2.64 -0.01 -6.01
CA LYS A 82 -1.55 -0.06 -7.02
C LYS A 82 -0.32 0.71 -6.55
N ILE A 83 -0.51 1.88 -5.95
CA ILE A 83 0.57 2.69 -5.38
C ILE A 83 1.29 1.89 -4.29
N ALA A 84 0.55 1.28 -3.36
CA ALA A 84 1.11 0.49 -2.26
C ALA A 84 1.91 -0.72 -2.76
N LEU A 85 1.38 -1.46 -3.74
CA LEU A 85 2.03 -2.66 -4.31
C LEU A 85 3.25 -2.32 -5.16
N LYS A 86 3.18 -1.29 -6.02
CA LYS A 86 4.31 -0.83 -6.83
C LYS A 86 5.45 -0.31 -5.95
N ALA A 87 5.12 0.42 -4.89
CA ALA A 87 6.09 0.94 -3.94
C ALA A 87 6.62 -0.12 -2.96
N ARG A 88 6.10 -1.35 -3.01
CA ARG A 88 6.38 -2.45 -2.06
C ARG A 88 6.38 -1.91 -0.63
N LYS A 89 5.27 -1.26 -0.24
CA LYS A 89 5.16 -0.66 1.09
C LYS A 89 5.30 -1.76 2.14
N PRO A 90 6.11 -1.54 3.21
CA PRO A 90 6.33 -2.56 4.23
C PRO A 90 5.03 -2.95 4.94
N GLU A 91 4.17 -1.97 5.19
CA GLU A 91 2.84 -2.14 5.75
C GLU A 91 1.90 -1.07 5.19
N PHE A 92 0.65 -1.46 4.94
CA PHE A 92 -0.47 -0.56 4.67
C PHE A 92 -1.77 -1.20 5.15
N HIS A 93 -2.77 -0.38 5.47
CA HIS A 93 -4.07 -0.84 5.94
C HIS A 93 -5.13 -0.60 4.89
N VAL A 94 -5.90 -1.64 4.60
CA VAL A 94 -7.07 -1.60 3.74
C VAL A 94 -8.28 -1.37 4.62
N ILE A 95 -9.12 -0.41 4.23
CA ILE A 95 -10.33 -0.04 4.98
C ILE A 95 -11.58 -0.02 4.09
N GLY A 96 -12.75 -0.08 4.72
CA GLY A 96 -14.04 0.09 4.05
C GLY A 96 -14.45 -1.13 3.23
N GLU A 97 -15.01 -0.92 2.04
CA GLU A 97 -15.52 -1.99 1.17
C GLU A 97 -14.45 -3.00 0.74
N PHE A 98 -13.18 -2.60 0.76
CA PHE A 98 -12.06 -3.48 0.42
C PHE A 98 -11.69 -4.44 1.55
N THR A 99 -12.15 -4.19 2.78
CA THR A 99 -11.87 -5.02 3.95
C THR A 99 -12.53 -6.39 3.83
N GLU A 100 -13.79 -6.44 3.37
CA GLU A 100 -14.52 -7.71 3.17
C GLU A 100 -13.80 -8.62 2.16
N ILE A 101 -13.28 -8.03 1.10
CA ILE A 101 -12.49 -8.76 0.09
C ILE A 101 -11.23 -9.35 0.73
N MET A 102 -10.52 -8.57 1.55
CA MET A 102 -9.31 -9.03 2.21
C MET A 102 -9.61 -10.09 3.29
N LYS A 103 -10.78 -10.01 3.94
CA LYS A 103 -11.28 -11.05 4.86
C LYS A 103 -11.60 -12.35 4.13
N GLU A 104 -12.29 -12.30 3.00
CA GLU A 104 -12.58 -13.48 2.17
C GLU A 104 -11.28 -14.16 1.71
N VAL A 105 -10.30 -13.37 1.25
CA VAL A 105 -8.98 -13.89 0.85
C VAL A 105 -8.28 -14.58 2.03
N LYS A 106 -8.29 -13.99 3.24
CA LYS A 106 -7.66 -14.60 4.42
C LYS A 106 -8.38 -15.87 4.90
N SER A 107 -9.71 -15.85 5.00
CA SER A 107 -10.51 -17.01 5.44
C SER A 107 -10.32 -18.21 4.50
N GLY A 108 -10.24 -17.93 3.21
CA GLY A 108 -9.82 -18.91 2.23
C GLY A 108 -8.42 -19.48 2.49
N GLN A 109 -7.42 -18.63 2.73
CA GLN A 109 -6.02 -19.07 2.94
C GLN A 109 -5.90 -20.04 4.12
N LEU A 110 -6.69 -19.83 5.18
CA LEU A 110 -6.74 -20.72 6.34
C LEU A 110 -7.39 -22.06 6.01
N SER A 111 -8.46 -22.08 5.23
CA SER A 111 -9.12 -23.30 4.74
C SER A 111 -8.19 -24.15 3.86
N ASP A 112 -7.43 -23.51 2.97
CA ASP A 112 -6.49 -24.21 2.10
C ASP A 112 -5.26 -24.72 2.87
N THR A 113 -4.79 -24.01 3.89
CA THR A 113 -3.67 -24.46 4.75
C THR A 113 -4.08 -25.68 5.60
N ALA A 114 -5.35 -25.74 6.05
CA ALA A 114 -5.89 -26.93 6.70
C ALA A 114 -5.97 -28.14 5.74
N ARG A 115 -6.27 -27.91 4.46
CA ARG A 115 -6.24 -28.96 3.41
C ARG A 115 -4.81 -29.35 2.98
N MET A 116 -3.84 -28.43 3.06
CA MET A 116 -2.42 -28.70 2.78
C MET A 116 -1.77 -29.66 3.80
N GLY A 117 -2.34 -29.81 5.00
CA GLY A 117 -1.91 -30.82 5.97
C GLY A 117 -2.28 -32.26 5.58
N THR A 118 -3.20 -32.44 4.63
CA THR A 118 -3.73 -33.74 4.23
C THR A 118 -3.35 -34.17 2.81
N GLU A 119 -3.00 -33.25 1.91
CA GLU A 119 -2.76 -33.60 0.49
C GLU A 119 -1.57 -32.85 -0.11
N LEU A 120 -0.37 -33.41 -0.01
CA LEU A 120 0.73 -33.16 -0.95
C LEU A 120 0.37 -33.85 -2.28
N GLY A 121 -0.57 -33.27 -3.02
CA GLY A 121 -1.05 -33.82 -4.28
C GLY A 121 -1.91 -32.82 -5.03
N THR A 122 -1.27 -31.90 -5.76
CA THR A 122 -1.79 -31.12 -6.91
C THR A 122 -3.31 -30.93 -7.01
N GLY A 123 -3.82 -29.78 -6.56
CA GLY A 123 -5.13 -29.27 -6.99
C GLY A 123 -5.87 -28.52 -5.88
N GLY A 124 -5.69 -27.20 -5.79
CA GLY A 124 -6.47 -26.45 -4.80
C GLY A 124 -6.29 -24.94 -4.71
N GLY A 125 -5.20 -24.35 -5.21
CA GLY A 125 -4.94 -22.90 -5.08
C GLY A 125 -5.81 -21.96 -5.94
N VAL A 126 -6.93 -22.43 -6.49
CA VAL A 126 -7.65 -21.76 -7.60
C VAL A 126 -8.75 -20.81 -7.13
N GLY A 127 -9.48 -21.08 -6.03
CA GLY A 127 -10.73 -20.35 -5.70
C GLY A 127 -10.60 -18.94 -5.07
N LEU A 128 -9.50 -18.65 -4.36
CA LEU A 128 -9.35 -17.41 -3.57
C LEU A 128 -8.66 -16.29 -4.34
N ILE A 129 -7.66 -16.73 -5.08
CA ILE A 129 -7.11 -16.05 -6.22
C ILE A 129 -8.25 -15.59 -7.14
N GLU A 130 -9.28 -16.43 -7.33
CA GLU A 130 -10.46 -16.10 -8.12
C GLU A 130 -11.27 -14.96 -7.51
N SER A 131 -11.47 -14.90 -6.19
CA SER A 131 -12.25 -13.83 -5.54
C SER A 131 -11.57 -12.46 -5.65
N LEU A 132 -10.26 -12.41 -5.38
CA LEU A 132 -9.45 -11.22 -5.66
C LEU A 132 -9.52 -10.89 -7.15
N TYR A 133 -9.36 -11.88 -8.03
CA TYR A 133 -9.45 -11.73 -9.49
C TYR A 133 -10.79 -11.16 -9.96
N TYR A 134 -11.93 -11.70 -9.54
CA TYR A 134 -13.27 -11.19 -9.87
C TYR A 134 -13.44 -9.74 -9.42
N PHE A 135 -12.92 -9.38 -8.24
CA PHE A 135 -12.98 -8.01 -7.78
C PHE A 135 -12.12 -7.07 -8.61
N VAL A 136 -10.86 -7.46 -8.90
CA VAL A 136 -9.97 -6.73 -9.79
C VAL A 136 -10.63 -6.52 -11.16
N HIS A 137 -11.17 -7.60 -11.73
CA HIS A 137 -11.82 -7.64 -13.03
C HIS A 137 -13.07 -6.76 -13.11
N ARG A 138 -13.85 -6.67 -12.02
CA ARG A 138 -15.03 -5.80 -11.95
C ARG A 138 -14.68 -4.31 -11.92
N GLN A 139 -13.53 -3.94 -11.35
CA GLN A 139 -13.08 -2.55 -11.20
C GLN A 139 -12.16 -2.07 -12.33
N LEU A 140 -11.47 -2.98 -13.02
CA LEU A 140 -10.65 -2.68 -14.19
C LEU A 140 -11.43 -2.98 -15.47
N SER A 141 -11.76 -1.93 -16.25
CA SER A 141 -12.27 -2.09 -17.63
C SER A 141 -11.22 -2.64 -18.61
N GLY A 142 -10.13 -3.24 -18.14
CA GLY A 142 -8.90 -3.42 -18.92
C GLY A 142 -8.04 -4.61 -18.51
N GLY A 143 -8.16 -5.70 -19.29
CA GLY A 143 -7.08 -6.61 -19.66
C GLY A 143 -6.44 -7.50 -18.59
N ASN A 144 -6.60 -8.81 -18.77
CA ASN A 144 -6.13 -9.94 -17.95
C ASN A 144 -4.70 -9.85 -17.36
N LYS A 145 -3.75 -9.16 -18.01
CA LYS A 145 -2.32 -9.14 -17.61
C LYS A 145 -2.01 -8.24 -16.39
N GLU A 146 -2.64 -7.08 -16.27
CA GLU A 146 -2.38 -6.19 -15.11
C GLU A 146 -3.01 -6.79 -13.84
N GLU A 147 -4.14 -7.47 -14.01
CA GLU A 147 -4.90 -8.15 -12.97
C GLU A 147 -4.13 -9.33 -12.37
N GLU A 148 -3.62 -10.22 -13.23
CA GLU A 148 -2.78 -11.34 -12.81
C GLU A 148 -1.53 -10.88 -12.05
N LYS A 149 -0.91 -9.79 -12.48
CA LYS A 149 0.28 -9.24 -11.83
C LYS A 149 -0.03 -8.76 -10.41
N ILE A 150 -1.14 -8.05 -10.22
CA ILE A 150 -1.52 -7.54 -8.90
C ILE A 150 -1.86 -8.70 -7.96
N LYS A 151 -2.60 -9.69 -8.45
CA LYS A 151 -2.90 -10.92 -7.72
C LYS A 151 -1.63 -11.63 -7.25
N ASP A 152 -0.66 -11.81 -8.16
CA ASP A 152 0.62 -12.44 -7.87
C ASP A 152 1.38 -11.68 -6.77
N GLN A 153 1.41 -10.35 -6.87
CA GLN A 153 2.10 -9.49 -5.91
C GLN A 153 1.46 -9.55 -4.51
N VAL A 154 0.13 -9.42 -4.40
CA VAL A 154 -0.56 -9.49 -3.11
C VAL A 154 -0.32 -10.86 -2.46
N SER A 155 -0.54 -11.93 -3.22
CA SER A 155 -0.51 -13.30 -2.70
C SER A 155 0.88 -13.74 -2.26
N LYS A 156 1.93 -13.40 -3.03
CA LYS A 156 3.30 -13.82 -2.74
C LYS A 156 4.02 -12.89 -1.77
N LEU A 157 3.78 -11.58 -1.85
CA LEU A 157 4.61 -10.61 -1.15
C LEU A 157 4.04 -10.20 0.21
N TYR A 158 2.76 -10.42 0.48
CA TYR A 158 2.13 -9.92 1.71
C TYR A 158 1.49 -11.02 2.57
N HIS A 159 1.51 -10.79 3.89
CA HIS A 159 0.65 -11.43 4.88
C HIS A 159 -0.56 -10.53 5.15
N ILE A 160 -1.73 -11.13 5.17
CA ILE A 160 -3.00 -10.45 5.41
C ILE A 160 -3.42 -10.67 6.87
N ILE A 161 -3.47 -9.59 7.63
CA ILE A 161 -3.77 -9.59 9.07
C ILE A 161 -5.04 -8.78 9.30
N LEU A 162 -6.11 -9.45 9.72
CA LEU A 162 -7.33 -8.78 10.20
C LEU A 162 -7.00 -8.09 11.51
N LEU A 163 -7.14 -6.76 11.52
CA LEU A 163 -6.97 -5.97 12.75
C LEU A 163 -8.33 -5.83 13.46
N ASP A 164 -9.39 -5.55 12.69
CA ASP A 164 -10.76 -5.42 13.18
C ASP A 164 -11.78 -5.70 12.06
N GLU A 165 -13.07 -5.42 12.32
CA GLU A 165 -14.16 -5.62 11.35
C GLU A 165 -14.10 -4.72 10.12
N HIS A 166 -13.36 -3.63 10.15
CA HIS A 166 -13.29 -2.66 9.06
C HIS A 166 -11.87 -2.41 8.55
N THR A 167 -10.86 -3.05 9.14
CA THR A 167 -9.45 -2.82 8.84
C THR A 167 -8.69 -4.12 8.66
N VAL A 168 -8.02 -4.23 7.51
CA VAL A 168 -7.07 -5.32 7.22
C VAL A 168 -5.69 -4.77 6.94
N ALA A 169 -4.69 -5.22 7.69
CA ALA A 169 -3.30 -4.88 7.44
C ALA A 169 -2.67 -5.85 6.44
N LEU A 170 -1.96 -5.30 5.45
CA LEU A 170 -1.09 -6.06 4.57
C LEU A 170 0.36 -5.73 4.92
N ARG A 171 1.10 -6.75 5.38
CA ARG A 171 2.52 -6.63 5.75
C ARG A 171 3.39 -7.43 4.81
N LEU A 172 4.51 -6.89 4.34
CA LEU A 172 5.45 -7.64 3.50
C LEU A 172 5.97 -8.89 4.22
N ARG A 173 5.94 -10.04 3.55
CA ARG A 173 6.44 -11.32 4.10
C ARG A 173 7.92 -11.27 4.45
N SER A 174 8.72 -10.52 3.70
CA SER A 174 10.15 -10.34 3.97
C SER A 174 10.46 -9.64 5.31
N LEU A 175 9.44 -9.12 5.99
CA LEU A 175 9.55 -8.45 7.30
C LEU A 175 8.86 -9.24 8.42
N SER A 176 8.26 -10.40 8.11
CA SER A 176 7.64 -11.29 9.09
C SER A 176 8.63 -12.41 9.40
N TYR A 177 9.43 -12.22 10.45
CA TYR A 177 10.26 -13.25 11.07
C TYR A 177 9.52 -13.88 12.25
#